data_AF-A0A9E4XZU2-F1
#
_entry.id   AF-A0A9E4XZU2-F1
#
_cell.length_a   1.000
_cell.length_b   1.000
_cell.length_c   1.000
_cell.angle_alpha   90.00
_cell.angle_beta   90.00
_cell.angle_gamma   90.00
#
_symmetry.space_group_name_H-M   'P 1'
#
loop_
_entity.id
_entity.type
_entity.pdbx_description
1 polymer ?
#
loop_
_entity_poly.entity_id
_entity_poly.type
_entity_poly.pdbx_seq_one_letter_code
_entity_poly.pdbx_strand_id
1 'polypeptide(L)'
;MSLDDMIKKPLRRLNPYRGLIVDVSTWSDAHDYHRAQHRLHTVSMHSPGVVLGLDVVAWNPPDNSVVIYSGVALDSEGHTIIVGEPQRFYLQMAEQGTAYIVIRYREVADEMADTPGEGEPQARYILEGYTLEERRELPDEAYVELARVEISGAGTTISDPQSYRHPQADQIDLRHRMISGPHALGEVGIGVVPLENADDGQTRHLAGAMGLVRAINSTTGYQAAFKGPISLNEEIRDCHMLLLAGREEFTLTEAWQEVLQTFLARGGVLVGEICGAGAKAAKAGAPFSDS
;
A
#
# COMPACT_ATOMS: atom_id res chain seq x y z
N MET A 1 8.48 -0.24 16.22
CA MET A 1 8.09 -1.26 17.22
C MET A 1 6.93 -2.07 16.63
N SER A 2 7.01 -3.40 16.62
CA SER A 2 5.95 -4.22 15.99
C SER A 2 4.66 -4.24 16.82
N LEU A 3 3.51 -4.49 16.19
CA LEU A 3 2.22 -4.66 16.88
C LEU A 3 2.31 -5.76 17.97
N ASP A 4 3.02 -6.85 17.69
CA ASP A 4 3.27 -7.94 18.64
C ASP A 4 4.00 -7.46 19.90
N ASP A 5 4.99 -6.58 19.75
CA ASP A 5 5.70 -6.00 20.88
C ASP A 5 4.79 -5.06 21.69
N MET A 6 3.94 -4.30 21.01
CA MET A 6 3.00 -3.38 21.65
C MET A 6 1.95 -4.12 22.49
N ILE A 7 1.41 -5.23 21.98
CA ILE A 7 0.39 -6.03 22.69
C ILE A 7 0.98 -6.74 23.93
N LYS A 8 2.26 -7.13 23.88
CA LYS A 8 2.96 -7.75 25.03
C LYS A 8 3.25 -6.76 26.16
N LYS A 9 3.24 -5.45 25.90
CA LYS A 9 3.55 -4.41 26.89
C LYS A 9 2.27 -3.87 27.53
N PRO A 10 2.01 -4.10 28.83
CA PRO A 10 0.82 -3.56 29.48
C PRO A 10 0.88 -2.03 29.52
N LEU A 11 -0.21 -1.38 29.10
CA LEU A 11 -0.33 0.08 29.12
C LEU A 11 -0.64 0.56 30.55
N ARG A 12 0.25 1.38 31.10
CA ARG A 12 0.15 1.94 32.45
C ARG A 12 -0.26 3.39 32.37
N ARG A 13 -1.51 3.68 32.74
CA ARG A 13 -2.00 5.06 32.81
C ARG A 13 -1.62 5.70 34.14
N LEU A 14 -1.10 6.92 34.10
CA LEU A 14 -0.90 7.72 35.31
C LEU A 14 -2.24 7.96 36.01
N ASN A 15 -2.31 7.70 37.32
CA ASN A 15 -3.48 7.96 38.15
C ASN A 15 -3.23 9.19 39.04
N PRO A 16 -3.81 10.36 38.74
CA PRO A 16 -3.63 11.55 39.54
C PRO A 16 -4.21 11.38 40.96
N TYR A 17 -3.49 11.83 41.98
CA TYR A 17 -3.96 11.87 43.36
C TYR A 17 -3.45 13.10 44.11
N ARG A 18 -4.07 13.43 45.24
CA ARG A 18 -3.69 14.60 46.04
C ARG A 18 -2.28 14.40 46.61
N GLY A 19 -1.39 15.35 46.31
CA GLY A 19 0.02 15.28 46.71
C GLY A 19 0.93 14.57 45.71
N LEU A 20 0.42 14.19 44.53
CA LEU A 20 1.27 13.79 43.41
C LEU A 20 2.19 14.96 43.03
N ILE A 21 3.49 14.70 42.99
CA ILE A 21 4.49 15.63 42.47
C ILE A 21 4.45 15.53 40.95
N VAL A 22 4.38 16.67 40.27
CA VAL A 22 4.38 16.75 38.81
C VAL A 22 5.73 17.28 38.36
N ASP A 23 6.60 16.36 37.95
CA ASP A 23 7.93 16.63 37.41
C ASP A 23 8.04 16.17 35.95
N VAL A 24 9.23 16.27 35.36
CA VAL A 24 9.49 15.84 33.98
C VAL A 24 9.10 14.38 33.77
N SER A 25 9.47 13.48 34.68
CA SER A 25 9.14 12.06 34.56
C SER A 25 7.64 11.80 34.59
N THR A 26 6.91 12.53 35.44
CA THR A 26 5.46 12.43 35.58
C THR A 26 4.75 12.89 34.30
N TRP A 27 5.23 13.98 33.68
CA TRP A 27 4.73 14.44 32.39
C TRP A 27 5.08 13.47 31.27
N SER A 28 6.33 13.01 31.18
CA SER A 28 6.76 12.03 30.18
C SER A 28 5.91 10.77 30.24
N ASP A 29 5.69 10.19 31.42
CA ASP A 29 4.85 8.99 31.61
C ASP A 29 3.42 9.21 31.13
N ALA A 30 2.82 10.38 31.42
CA ALA A 30 1.46 10.70 30.98
C ALA A 30 1.37 10.84 29.45
N HIS A 31 2.31 11.54 28.82
CA HIS A 31 2.33 11.73 27.37
C HIS A 31 2.69 10.44 26.62
N ASP A 32 3.62 9.64 27.14
CA ASP A 32 4.00 8.35 26.57
C ASP A 32 2.84 7.36 26.57
N TYR A 33 2.03 7.34 27.63
CA TYR A 33 0.79 6.56 27.64
C TYR A 33 -0.14 6.93 26.48
N HIS A 34 -0.35 8.23 26.25
CA HIS A 34 -1.21 8.70 25.16
C HIS A 34 -0.62 8.41 23.78
N ARG A 35 0.70 8.61 23.58
CA ARG A 35 1.39 8.23 22.34
C ARG A 35 1.29 6.74 22.06
N ALA A 36 1.50 5.90 23.06
CA ALA A 36 1.40 4.45 22.94
C ALA A 36 -0.04 4.00 22.62
N GLN A 37 -1.05 4.58 23.28
CA GLN A 37 -2.46 4.31 22.97
C GLN A 37 -2.83 4.75 21.55
N HIS A 38 -2.39 5.94 21.12
CA HIS A 38 -2.64 6.43 19.77
C HIS A 38 -1.99 5.52 18.73
N ARG A 39 -0.70 5.20 18.86
CA ARG A 39 -0.02 4.27 17.96
C ARG A 39 -0.72 2.92 17.94
N LEU A 40 -1.10 2.37 19.10
CA LEU A 40 -1.81 1.09 19.17
C LEU A 40 -3.12 1.13 18.39
N HIS A 41 -3.92 2.19 18.56
CA HIS A 41 -5.13 2.37 17.77
C HIS A 41 -4.82 2.40 16.27
N THR A 42 -3.83 3.20 15.86
CA THR A 42 -3.42 3.31 14.46
C THR A 42 -3.01 1.95 13.88
N VAL A 43 -2.02 1.29 14.48
CA VAL A 43 -1.47 0.03 13.94
C VAL A 43 -2.41 -1.17 14.07
N SER A 44 -3.39 -1.13 14.99
CA SER A 44 -4.34 -2.25 15.15
C SER A 44 -5.62 -2.09 14.34
N MET A 45 -5.99 -0.85 14.00
CA MET A 45 -7.27 -0.56 13.35
C MET A 45 -7.13 -0.01 11.94
N HIS A 46 -5.95 0.44 11.53
CA HIS A 46 -5.72 1.03 10.21
C HIS A 46 -4.55 0.39 9.49
N SER A 47 -4.69 0.21 8.18
CA SER A 47 -3.57 -0.14 7.30
C SER A 47 -2.71 1.10 7.03
N PRO A 48 -1.40 0.95 6.80
CA PRO A 48 -0.56 2.04 6.35
C PRO A 48 -0.98 2.52 4.96
N GLY A 49 -0.65 3.77 4.63
CA GLY A 49 -0.95 4.40 3.35
C GLY A 49 -1.50 5.80 3.49
N VAL A 50 -1.96 6.35 2.37
CA VAL A 50 -2.55 7.68 2.34
C VAL A 50 -4.00 7.65 2.81
N VAL A 51 -4.32 8.51 3.78
CA VAL A 51 -5.67 8.71 4.30
C VAL A 51 -6.45 9.69 3.41
N LEU A 52 -5.83 10.82 3.07
CA LEU A 52 -6.45 11.90 2.28
C LEU A 52 -5.37 12.75 1.60
N GLY A 53 -5.68 13.32 0.42
CA GLY A 53 -4.81 14.29 -0.24
C GLY A 53 -3.54 13.65 -0.78
N LEU A 54 -2.37 14.28 -0.64
CA LEU A 54 -1.06 13.78 -1.11
C LEU A 54 -1.05 13.32 -2.57
N ASP A 55 -1.83 13.98 -3.41
CA ASP A 55 -1.80 13.74 -4.84
C ASP A 55 -0.47 14.21 -5.41
N VAL A 56 0.12 13.39 -6.28
CA VAL A 56 1.38 13.69 -6.97
C VAL A 56 1.06 13.97 -8.42
N VAL A 57 1.39 15.17 -8.87
CA VAL A 57 1.18 15.61 -10.26
C VAL A 57 2.47 16.16 -10.84
N ALA A 58 2.64 16.06 -12.16
CA ALA A 58 3.77 16.66 -12.83
C ALA A 58 3.69 18.19 -12.76
N TRP A 59 4.85 18.86 -12.69
CA TRP A 59 4.88 20.31 -12.82
C TRP A 59 4.42 20.76 -14.21
N ASN A 60 3.84 21.95 -14.30
CA ASN A 60 3.43 22.57 -15.56
C ASN A 60 4.03 23.97 -15.68
N PRO A 61 4.92 24.24 -16.68
CA PRO A 61 5.34 23.33 -17.75
C PRO A 61 6.18 22.14 -17.25
N PRO A 62 6.13 20.96 -17.92
CA PRO A 62 6.88 19.77 -17.52
C PRO A 62 8.38 20.02 -17.37
N ASP A 63 8.93 19.56 -16.26
CA ASP A 63 10.37 19.49 -15.97
C ASP A 63 10.65 18.23 -15.13
N ASN A 64 11.81 18.14 -14.46
CA ASN A 64 12.15 17.01 -13.61
C ASN A 64 11.51 17.08 -12.20
N SER A 65 10.42 17.82 -12.01
CA SER A 65 9.77 17.99 -10.72
C SER A 65 8.31 17.59 -10.73
N VAL A 66 7.84 17.22 -9.55
CA VAL A 66 6.44 16.93 -9.25
C VAL A 66 5.95 17.84 -8.13
N VAL A 67 4.64 18.00 -8.04
CA VAL A 67 3.97 18.67 -6.92
C VAL A 67 3.24 17.62 -6.11
N ILE A 68 3.54 17.57 -4.82
CA ILE A 68 2.82 16.77 -3.82
C ILE A 68 1.88 17.72 -3.11
N TYR A 69 0.57 17.53 -3.27
CA TYR A 69 -0.43 18.34 -2.58
C TYR A 69 -0.51 18.01 -1.09
N SER A 70 -1.12 18.92 -0.32
CA SER A 70 -1.37 18.70 1.10
C SER A 70 -2.21 17.44 1.35
N GLY A 71 -2.04 16.86 2.53
CA GLY A 71 -2.74 15.63 2.89
C GLY A 71 -2.17 14.94 4.12
N VAL A 72 -2.68 13.75 4.37
CA VAL A 72 -2.39 12.95 5.56
C VAL A 72 -2.14 11.50 5.18
N ALA A 73 -1.10 10.90 5.76
CA ALA A 73 -0.80 9.48 5.63
C ALA A 73 -0.48 8.85 6.99
N LEU A 74 -0.53 7.52 7.01
CA LEU A 74 -0.11 6.68 8.12
C LEU A 74 1.03 5.77 7.65
N ASP A 75 2.14 5.73 8.37
CA ASP A 75 3.21 4.76 8.11
C ASP A 75 2.95 3.41 8.80
N SER A 76 3.81 2.43 8.53
CA SER A 76 3.71 1.07 9.08
C SER A 76 3.97 0.98 10.60
N GLU A 77 4.50 2.04 11.22
CA GLU A 77 4.68 2.12 12.68
C GLU A 77 3.56 2.92 13.38
N GLY A 78 2.57 3.37 12.62
CA GLY A 78 1.40 4.08 13.12
C GLY A 78 1.65 5.56 13.39
N HIS A 79 2.69 6.14 12.79
CA HIS A 79 2.89 7.59 12.80
C HIS A 79 1.97 8.27 11.81
N THR A 80 1.39 9.39 12.23
CA THR A 80 0.60 10.26 11.34
C THR A 80 1.53 11.26 10.68
N ILE A 81 1.54 11.28 9.35
CA ILE A 81 2.32 12.19 8.53
C ILE A 81 1.38 13.25 7.96
N ILE A 82 1.63 14.53 8.25
CA ILE A 82 0.80 15.65 7.78
C ILE A 82 1.63 16.54 6.88
N VAL A 83 1.18 16.69 5.64
CA VAL A 83 1.69 17.69 4.68
C VAL A 83 0.69 18.83 4.64
N GLY A 84 1.02 19.94 5.30
CA GLY A 84 0.11 21.08 5.42
C GLY A 84 -0.05 21.90 4.14
N GLU A 85 0.99 21.96 3.31
CA GLU A 85 1.04 22.80 2.11
C GLU A 85 1.67 22.04 0.93
N PRO A 86 1.29 22.35 -0.32
CA PRO A 86 1.87 21.71 -1.50
C PRO A 86 3.40 21.85 -1.56
N GLN A 87 4.09 20.75 -1.80
CA GLN A 87 5.54 20.68 -1.93
C GLN A 87 5.93 20.43 -3.38
N ARG A 88 6.82 21.26 -3.94
CA ARG A 88 7.47 20.94 -5.21
C ARG A 88 8.74 20.14 -4.94
N PHE A 89 8.86 18.99 -5.58
CA PHE A 89 9.94 18.04 -5.35
C PHE A 89 10.66 17.70 -6.65
N TYR A 90 11.98 17.85 -6.67
CA TYR A 90 12.81 17.61 -7.85
C TYR A 90 13.39 16.20 -7.79
N LEU A 91 13.27 15.48 -8.90
CA LEU A 91 13.87 14.16 -9.07
C LEU A 91 15.24 14.27 -9.74
N GLN A 92 16.16 13.40 -9.29
CA GLN A 92 17.47 13.20 -9.86
C GLN A 92 17.33 12.37 -11.13
N MET A 93 17.58 12.99 -12.28
CA MET A 93 17.45 12.31 -13.57
C MET A 93 18.76 11.69 -14.04
N ALA A 94 19.79 11.56 -13.20
CA ALA A 94 21.13 11.17 -13.65
C ALA A 94 21.23 9.71 -14.13
N GLU A 95 20.45 8.81 -13.52
CA GLU A 95 20.50 7.37 -13.74
C GLU A 95 19.13 6.82 -14.17
N GLN A 96 19.18 5.89 -15.13
CA GLN A 96 18.01 5.13 -15.58
C GLN A 96 17.49 4.21 -14.48
N GLY A 97 16.20 3.95 -14.51
CA GLY A 97 15.52 3.00 -13.62
C GLY A 97 14.44 3.65 -12.77
N THR A 98 13.89 2.88 -11.84
CA THR A 98 12.77 3.31 -11.01
C THR A 98 13.22 4.28 -9.91
N ALA A 99 12.62 5.47 -9.88
CA ALA A 99 12.70 6.39 -8.76
C ALA A 99 11.42 6.32 -7.92
N TYR A 100 11.56 6.00 -6.64
CA TYR A 100 10.47 5.96 -5.67
C TYR A 100 10.38 7.30 -4.95
N ILE A 101 9.20 7.90 -4.92
CA ILE A 101 8.91 9.10 -4.14
C ILE A 101 8.24 8.65 -2.85
N VAL A 102 8.94 8.79 -1.73
CA VAL A 102 8.48 8.33 -0.42
C VAL A 102 8.43 9.48 0.57
N ILE A 103 7.48 9.43 1.50
CA ILE A 103 7.39 10.33 2.63
C ILE A 103 7.59 9.56 3.93
N ARG A 104 8.32 10.16 4.86
CA ARG A 104 8.71 9.52 6.13
C ARG A 104 8.44 10.45 7.30
N TYR A 105 7.96 9.89 8.40
CA TYR A 105 7.78 10.61 9.65
C TYR A 105 9.13 10.99 10.27
N ARG A 106 9.20 12.17 10.90
CA ARG A 106 10.38 12.60 11.65
C ARG A 106 9.99 13.53 12.80
N GLU A 107 10.60 13.33 13.95
CA GLU A 107 10.57 14.32 15.05
C GLU A 107 11.77 15.26 14.92
N VAL A 108 11.52 16.57 15.08
CA VAL A 108 12.55 17.61 15.04
C VAL A 108 12.42 18.47 16.29
N ALA A 109 13.55 18.72 16.96
CA ALA A 109 13.60 19.68 18.06
C ALA A 109 13.19 21.07 17.55
N ASP A 110 12.22 21.68 18.23
CA ASP A 110 11.69 23.00 17.89
C ASP A 110 11.71 23.91 19.12
N GLU A 111 12.03 25.18 18.90
CA GLU A 111 12.29 26.19 19.94
C GLU A 111 13.20 25.71 21.08
N MET A 112 14.51 25.97 21.00
CA MET A 112 15.43 25.65 22.10
C MET A 112 15.18 26.59 23.30
N ALA A 113 15.13 26.01 24.50
CA ALA A 113 15.01 26.74 25.76
C ALA A 113 16.26 26.56 26.62
N ASP A 114 16.73 27.66 27.20
CA ASP A 114 17.78 27.63 28.22
C ASP A 114 17.22 27.00 29.50
N THR A 115 17.83 25.91 29.95
CA THR A 115 17.47 25.17 31.16
C THR A 115 18.50 25.46 32.26
N PRO A 116 18.19 26.30 33.28
CA PRO A 116 19.13 26.65 34.32
C PRO A 116 19.58 25.41 35.12
N GLY A 117 20.87 25.12 35.11
CA GLY A 117 21.46 23.97 35.82
C GLY A 117 21.67 22.72 34.95
N GLU A 118 21.22 22.74 33.70
CA GLU A 118 21.62 21.75 32.69
C GLU A 118 22.69 22.35 31.76
N GLY A 119 23.63 21.51 31.31
CA GLY A 119 24.79 21.96 30.52
C GLY A 119 24.48 22.25 29.05
N GLU A 120 23.35 21.77 28.53
CA GLU A 120 22.92 21.95 27.15
C GLU A 120 21.46 22.42 27.11
N PRO A 121 21.11 23.38 26.22
CA PRO A 121 19.73 23.79 26.00
C PRO A 121 18.83 22.61 25.59
N GLN A 122 17.61 22.59 26.09
CA GLN A 122 16.63 21.55 25.79
C GLN A 122 15.60 22.05 24.76
N ALA A 123 15.05 21.16 23.95
CA ALA A 123 13.97 21.52 23.05
C ALA A 123 12.69 21.80 23.87
N ARG A 124 12.09 22.98 23.68
CA ARG A 124 10.82 23.34 24.32
C ARG A 124 9.66 22.60 23.67
N TYR A 125 9.73 22.41 22.35
CA TYR A 125 8.76 21.66 21.58
C TYR A 125 9.46 20.59 20.74
N ILE A 126 8.72 19.55 20.41
CA ILE A 126 9.12 18.57 19.40
C ILE A 126 8.11 18.71 18.28
N LEU A 127 8.57 19.11 17.10
CA LEU A 127 7.76 19.17 15.91
C LEU A 127 7.70 17.78 15.29
N GLU A 128 6.49 17.24 15.20
CA GLU A 128 6.18 16.07 14.40
C GLU A 128 6.07 16.50 12.93
N GLY A 129 7.08 16.16 12.14
CA GLY A 129 7.22 16.56 10.75
C GLY A 129 7.42 15.37 9.82
N TYR A 130 7.94 15.67 8.63
CA TYR A 130 8.21 14.65 7.62
C TYR A 130 9.46 14.97 6.81
N THR A 131 9.96 13.96 6.11
CA THR A 131 10.96 14.12 5.06
C THR A 131 10.42 13.50 3.79
N LEU A 132 10.54 14.23 2.68
CA LEU A 132 10.21 13.76 1.35
C LEU A 132 11.50 13.36 0.65
N GLU A 133 11.55 12.14 0.13
CA GLU A 133 12.77 11.53 -0.38
C GLU A 133 12.53 10.86 -1.73
N GLU A 134 13.56 10.91 -2.57
CA GLU A 134 13.70 10.05 -3.73
C GLU A 134 14.59 8.88 -3.34
N ARG A 135 14.18 7.67 -3.70
CA ARG A 135 14.95 6.45 -3.48
C ARG A 135 15.04 5.62 -4.75
N ARG A 136 16.10 4.81 -4.85
CA ARG A 136 16.26 3.79 -5.92
C ARG A 136 15.87 2.39 -5.47
N GLU A 137 15.80 2.20 -4.17
CA GLU A 137 15.28 1.01 -3.51
C GLU A 137 14.40 1.45 -2.35
N LEU A 138 13.33 0.71 -2.07
CA LEU A 138 12.43 1.05 -0.97
C LEU A 138 13.15 0.89 0.38
N PRO A 139 12.98 1.82 1.34
CA PRO A 139 13.61 1.72 2.66
C PRO A 139 13.14 0.49 3.45
N ASP A 140 14.02 -0.06 4.29
CA ASP A 140 13.63 -1.06 5.31
C ASP A 140 12.91 -0.43 6.53
N GLU A 141 13.00 0.90 6.66
CA GLU A 141 12.39 1.70 7.73
C GLU A 141 10.94 2.07 7.38
N ALA A 142 10.17 2.62 8.32
CA ALA A 142 8.79 3.04 8.04
C ALA A 142 8.73 4.18 7.00
N TYR A 143 7.88 4.01 5.98
CA TYR A 143 7.63 4.99 4.93
C TYR A 143 6.20 4.87 4.39
N VAL A 144 5.79 5.89 3.63
CA VAL A 144 4.62 5.83 2.75
C VAL A 144 5.07 6.17 1.34
N GLU A 145 4.80 5.26 0.40
CA GLU A 145 5.06 5.50 -1.02
C GLU A 145 3.96 6.37 -1.62
N LEU A 146 4.35 7.48 -2.24
CA LEU A 146 3.42 8.41 -2.87
C LEU A 146 3.28 8.14 -4.37
N ALA A 147 4.40 7.86 -5.04
CA ALA A 147 4.47 7.60 -6.48
C ALA A 147 5.80 6.93 -6.85
N ARG A 148 5.87 6.41 -8.07
CA ARG A 148 7.12 5.99 -8.73
C ARG A 148 7.22 6.63 -10.11
N VAL A 149 8.42 6.75 -10.63
CA VAL A 149 8.68 7.16 -12.03
C VAL A 149 9.76 6.24 -12.60
N GLU A 150 9.52 5.65 -13.76
CA GLU A 150 10.54 4.90 -14.49
C GLU A 150 11.34 5.88 -15.35
N ILE A 151 12.56 6.23 -14.94
CA ILE A 151 13.37 7.25 -15.60
C ILE A 151 14.05 6.63 -16.83
N SER A 152 13.74 7.14 -18.02
CA SER A 152 14.29 6.62 -19.28
C SER A 152 15.70 7.14 -19.59
N GLY A 153 16.11 8.25 -19.00
CA GLY A 153 17.47 8.78 -19.17
C GLY A 153 17.70 10.19 -18.63
N ALA A 154 18.94 10.66 -18.80
CA ALA A 154 19.37 11.95 -18.29
C ALA A 154 18.63 13.14 -18.93
N GLY A 155 18.05 13.98 -18.09
CA GLY A 155 17.42 15.24 -18.50
C GLY A 155 16.01 15.08 -19.09
N THR A 156 15.36 13.92 -18.92
CA THR A 156 13.95 13.77 -19.30
C THR A 156 13.04 14.60 -18.39
N THR A 157 11.88 14.97 -18.91
CA THR A 157 10.83 15.69 -18.17
C THR A 157 9.78 14.72 -17.70
N ILE A 158 9.27 14.94 -16.51
CA ILE A 158 8.22 14.13 -15.89
C ILE A 158 6.87 14.66 -16.33
N SER A 159 5.94 13.75 -16.63
CA SER A 159 4.59 14.09 -17.05
C SER A 159 3.52 13.24 -16.36
N ASP A 160 2.29 13.73 -16.34
CA ASP A 160 1.16 12.93 -15.90
C ASP A 160 0.87 11.81 -16.92
N PRO A 161 0.48 10.61 -16.47
CA PRO A 161 0.19 9.51 -17.37
C PRO A 161 -1.07 9.81 -18.20
N GLN A 162 -1.00 9.56 -19.51
CA GLN A 162 -2.20 9.58 -20.37
C GLN A 162 -3.19 8.46 -20.00
N SER A 163 -2.66 7.36 -19.44
CA SER A 163 -3.44 6.25 -18.90
C SER A 163 -2.91 5.83 -17.54
N TYR A 164 -3.65 6.12 -16.48
CA TYR A 164 -3.28 5.77 -15.09
C TYR A 164 -3.02 4.28 -14.85
N ARG A 165 -3.52 3.39 -15.72
CA ARG A 165 -3.31 1.94 -15.59
C ARG A 165 -2.04 1.45 -16.26
N HIS A 166 -1.51 2.21 -17.21
CA HIS A 166 -0.33 1.88 -18.00
C HIS A 166 0.58 3.10 -18.14
N PRO A 167 1.09 3.66 -17.02
CA PRO A 167 2.07 4.72 -17.07
C PRO A 167 3.29 4.25 -17.86
N GLN A 168 3.79 5.13 -18.74
CA GLN A 168 4.99 4.89 -19.54
C GLN A 168 6.22 5.41 -18.79
N ALA A 169 7.41 5.22 -19.37
CA ALA A 169 8.62 5.86 -18.86
C ALA A 169 8.46 7.39 -18.79
N ASP A 170 9.10 7.99 -17.80
CA ASP A 170 9.02 9.41 -17.43
C ASP A 170 7.59 9.91 -17.10
N GLN A 171 6.66 8.98 -16.82
CA GLN A 171 5.32 9.29 -16.31
C GLN A 171 5.17 8.87 -14.85
N ILE A 172 4.35 9.63 -14.14
CA ILE A 172 4.02 9.33 -12.75
C ILE A 172 3.18 8.05 -12.66
N ASP A 173 3.67 7.08 -11.90
CA ASP A 173 2.95 5.85 -11.57
C ASP A 173 2.40 5.91 -10.14
N LEU A 174 1.08 5.97 -10.03
CA LEU A 174 0.35 6.00 -8.75
C LEU A 174 -0.26 4.64 -8.38
N ARG A 175 -0.06 3.58 -9.17
CA ARG A 175 -0.75 2.27 -8.99
C ARG A 175 -0.34 1.55 -7.72
N HIS A 176 0.84 1.86 -7.20
CA HIS A 176 1.44 1.23 -6.02
C HIS A 176 1.16 1.97 -4.71
N ARG A 177 0.54 3.14 -4.80
CA ARG A 177 0.17 3.95 -3.64
C ARG A 177 -0.86 3.19 -2.81
N MET A 178 -0.51 2.92 -1.55
CA MET A 178 -1.44 2.36 -0.58
C MET A 178 -2.41 3.44 -0.12
N ILE A 179 -3.68 3.08 -0.04
CA ILE A 179 -4.72 3.91 0.61
C ILE A 179 -4.92 3.30 2.00
N SER A 180 -4.85 4.14 3.02
CA SER A 180 -5.13 3.72 4.38
C SER A 180 -6.63 3.43 4.51
N GLY A 181 -6.94 2.29 5.11
CA GLY A 181 -8.29 1.83 5.42
C GLY A 181 -8.27 1.04 6.72
N PRO A 182 -9.37 0.35 7.06
CA PRO A 182 -9.38 -0.56 8.20
C PRO A 182 -8.26 -1.61 8.09
N HIS A 183 -7.59 -1.94 9.20
CA HIS A 183 -6.50 -2.93 9.21
C HIS A 183 -6.98 -4.25 8.59
N ALA A 184 -6.16 -4.80 7.70
CA ALA A 184 -6.50 -6.02 7.00
C ALA A 184 -6.52 -7.22 7.96
N LEU A 185 -7.64 -7.94 7.99
CA LEU A 185 -7.86 -9.24 8.63
C LEU A 185 -7.03 -10.36 7.97
N GLY A 186 -6.53 -10.14 6.76
CA GLY A 186 -5.65 -11.07 6.04
C GLY A 186 -5.27 -10.59 4.64
N GLU A 187 -4.35 -11.31 4.00
CA GLU A 187 -3.93 -11.07 2.62
C GLU A 187 -4.68 -11.97 1.63
N VAL A 188 -4.96 -11.44 0.43
CA VAL A 188 -5.61 -12.17 -0.65
C VAL A 188 -4.79 -12.01 -1.93
N GLY A 189 -4.39 -13.13 -2.52
CA GLY A 189 -3.63 -13.15 -3.78
C GLY A 189 -4.60 -13.42 -4.91
N ILE A 190 -4.70 -12.51 -5.89
CA ILE A 190 -5.63 -12.63 -7.02
C ILE A 190 -4.83 -12.84 -8.29
N GLY A 191 -4.98 -14.02 -8.88
CA GLY A 191 -4.42 -14.38 -10.18
C GLY A 191 -5.50 -14.40 -11.27
N VAL A 192 -5.10 -14.16 -12.52
CA VAL A 192 -5.97 -14.32 -13.70
C VAL A 192 -5.46 -15.48 -14.52
N VAL A 193 -6.31 -16.46 -14.82
CA VAL A 193 -5.97 -17.55 -15.75
C VAL A 193 -6.41 -17.12 -17.14
N PRO A 194 -5.48 -16.88 -18.08
CA PRO A 194 -5.84 -16.56 -19.45
C PRO A 194 -6.34 -17.84 -20.14
N LEU A 195 -7.64 -17.90 -20.43
CA LEU A 195 -8.25 -19.01 -21.18
C LEU A 195 -8.29 -18.75 -22.69
N GLU A 196 -7.87 -17.56 -23.14
CA GLU A 196 -7.94 -17.13 -24.54
C GLU A 196 -6.56 -16.95 -25.19
N ASN A 197 -6.47 -17.36 -26.47
CA ASN A 197 -5.39 -17.05 -27.41
C ASN A 197 -5.57 -15.67 -28.10
N ALA A 198 -6.35 -14.76 -27.53
CA ALA A 198 -6.67 -13.48 -28.16
C ALA A 198 -6.14 -12.28 -27.35
N ASP A 199 -5.36 -11.43 -28.01
CA ASP A 199 -4.65 -10.28 -27.41
C ASP A 199 -5.57 -9.25 -26.71
N ASP A 200 -6.83 -9.09 -27.14
CA ASP A 200 -7.76 -8.08 -26.58
C ASP A 200 -8.54 -8.58 -25.33
N GLY A 201 -8.76 -9.90 -25.20
CA GLY A 201 -9.50 -10.48 -24.08
C GLY A 201 -8.71 -10.46 -22.77
N GLN A 202 -7.44 -10.85 -22.83
CA GLN A 202 -6.53 -10.83 -21.67
C GLN A 202 -6.47 -9.44 -21.04
N THR A 203 -6.33 -8.39 -21.84
CA THR A 203 -6.21 -7.00 -21.35
C THR A 203 -7.42 -6.55 -20.52
N ARG A 204 -8.65 -6.95 -20.91
CA ARG A 204 -9.88 -6.55 -20.19
C ARG A 204 -10.04 -7.27 -18.85
N HIS A 205 -9.72 -8.56 -18.81
CA HIS A 205 -9.84 -9.35 -17.59
C HIS A 205 -8.76 -8.99 -16.56
N LEU A 206 -7.56 -8.66 -17.02
CA LEU A 206 -6.52 -8.06 -16.17
C LEU A 206 -7.00 -6.74 -15.55
N ALA A 207 -7.61 -5.87 -16.35
CA ALA A 207 -8.17 -4.61 -15.87
C ALA A 207 -9.31 -4.80 -14.85
N GLY A 208 -10.17 -5.80 -15.05
CA GLY A 208 -11.21 -6.19 -14.09
C GLY A 208 -10.63 -6.68 -12.77
N ALA A 209 -9.63 -7.57 -12.83
CA ALA A 209 -8.92 -8.09 -11.66
C ALA A 209 -8.24 -6.98 -10.87
N MET A 210 -7.56 -6.04 -11.52
CA MET A 210 -6.97 -4.87 -10.87
C MET A 210 -8.05 -3.98 -10.23
N GLY A 211 -9.20 -3.83 -10.87
CA GLY A 211 -10.36 -3.13 -10.32
C GLY A 211 -10.86 -3.79 -9.03
N LEU A 212 -10.97 -5.13 -9.03
CA LEU A 212 -11.35 -5.91 -7.86
C LEU A 212 -10.33 -5.80 -6.73
N VAL A 213 -9.03 -5.91 -7.02
CA VAL A 213 -7.95 -5.71 -6.05
C VAL A 213 -8.08 -4.35 -5.37
N ARG A 214 -8.26 -3.28 -6.17
CA ARG A 214 -8.48 -1.94 -5.64
C ARG A 214 -9.76 -1.85 -4.79
N ALA A 215 -10.85 -2.47 -5.24
CA ALA A 215 -12.10 -2.48 -4.50
C ALA A 215 -11.93 -3.16 -3.13
N ILE A 216 -11.31 -4.35 -3.09
CA ILE A 216 -11.04 -5.08 -1.84
C ILE A 216 -10.20 -4.21 -0.90
N ASN A 217 -9.10 -3.64 -1.39
CA ASN A 217 -8.21 -2.78 -0.61
C ASN A 217 -8.89 -1.50 -0.09
N SER A 218 -9.94 -1.02 -0.77
CA SER A 218 -10.63 0.22 -0.41
C SER A 218 -11.92 0.03 0.39
N THR A 219 -12.53 -1.16 0.37
CA THR A 219 -13.87 -1.40 0.94
C THR A 219 -13.93 -2.51 1.97
N THR A 220 -12.88 -3.33 2.06
CA THR A 220 -12.82 -4.46 3.00
C THR A 220 -11.62 -4.30 3.93
N GLY A 221 -11.63 -5.04 5.03
CA GLY A 221 -10.42 -5.24 5.83
C GLY A 221 -9.60 -6.40 5.26
N TYR A 222 -9.32 -6.48 3.97
CA TYR A 222 -8.37 -7.44 3.41
C TYR A 222 -7.39 -6.72 2.50
N GLN A 223 -6.15 -7.19 2.47
CA GLN A 223 -5.14 -6.68 1.55
C GLN A 223 -5.04 -7.61 0.35
N ALA A 224 -5.62 -7.19 -0.77
CA ALA A 224 -5.51 -7.86 -2.04
C ALA A 224 -4.23 -7.45 -2.80
N ALA A 225 -3.52 -8.44 -3.34
CA ALA A 225 -2.40 -8.27 -4.25
C ALA A 225 -2.73 -8.91 -5.60
N PHE A 226 -2.46 -8.16 -6.68
CA PHE A 226 -2.55 -8.72 -8.02
C PHE A 226 -1.29 -9.54 -8.33
N LYS A 227 -1.47 -10.84 -8.59
CA LYS A 227 -0.36 -11.77 -8.86
C LYS A 227 -0.06 -11.94 -10.35
N GLY A 228 -0.79 -11.23 -11.22
CA GLY A 228 -0.60 -11.31 -12.67
C GLY A 228 -1.34 -12.48 -13.33
N PRO A 229 -1.05 -12.73 -14.61
CA PRO A 229 -1.50 -13.92 -15.30
C PRO A 229 -0.85 -15.17 -14.70
N ILE A 230 -1.65 -16.19 -14.42
CA ILE A 230 -1.22 -17.46 -13.82
C ILE A 230 -1.27 -18.56 -14.87
N SER A 231 -0.16 -19.28 -15.02
CA SER A 231 -0.07 -20.50 -15.81
C SER A 231 -0.59 -21.68 -15.00
N LEU A 232 -1.50 -22.48 -15.57
CA LEU A 232 -1.97 -23.73 -14.95
C LEU A 232 -1.03 -24.92 -15.20
N ASN A 233 0.19 -24.67 -15.68
CA ASN A 233 1.21 -25.71 -15.88
C ASN A 233 2.13 -25.87 -14.67
N GLU A 234 1.98 -25.01 -13.65
CA GLU A 234 2.81 -24.99 -12.45
C GLU A 234 1.94 -24.91 -11.20
N GLU A 235 2.52 -25.30 -10.06
CA GLU A 235 1.84 -25.18 -8.78
C GLU A 235 1.65 -23.69 -8.43
N ILE A 236 0.42 -23.31 -8.17
CA ILE A 236 0.06 -21.93 -7.85
C ILE A 236 0.33 -21.73 -6.37
N ARG A 237 1.30 -20.95 -5.86
CA ARG A 237 1.54 -20.87 -4.39
C ARG A 237 1.05 -19.60 -3.70
N ASP A 238 0.92 -18.50 -4.45
CA ASP A 238 0.64 -17.18 -3.87
C ASP A 238 -0.74 -16.61 -4.26
N CYS A 239 -1.64 -17.46 -4.77
CA CYS A 239 -3.00 -17.08 -5.08
C CYS A 239 -3.98 -17.76 -4.12
N HIS A 240 -4.94 -16.96 -3.66
CA HIS A 240 -6.10 -17.35 -2.88
C HIS A 240 -7.36 -17.37 -3.77
N MET A 241 -7.38 -16.53 -4.80
CA MET A 241 -8.44 -16.47 -5.80
C MET A 241 -7.87 -16.51 -7.21
N LEU A 242 -8.50 -17.28 -8.09
CA LEU A 242 -8.22 -17.29 -9.53
C LEU A 242 -9.45 -16.83 -10.30
N LEU A 243 -9.24 -15.86 -11.19
CA LEU A 243 -10.22 -15.38 -12.14
C LEU A 243 -10.02 -16.11 -13.47
N LEU A 244 -11.00 -16.94 -13.82
CA LEU A 244 -11.07 -17.64 -15.09
C LEU A 244 -12.04 -16.90 -15.96
N ALA A 245 -11.54 -16.27 -17.02
CA ALA A 245 -12.38 -15.50 -17.91
C ALA A 245 -12.22 -15.96 -19.35
N GLY A 246 -13.35 -16.13 -20.04
CA GLY A 246 -13.37 -16.59 -21.42
C GLY A 246 -14.69 -16.27 -22.12
N ARG A 247 -14.63 -16.20 -23.44
CA ARG A 247 -15.76 -15.98 -24.33
C ARG A 247 -16.31 -17.25 -24.94
N GLU A 248 -15.49 -18.30 -24.99
CA GLU A 248 -15.77 -19.56 -25.67
C GLU A 248 -15.65 -20.76 -24.71
N GLU A 249 -16.16 -21.90 -25.17
CA GLU A 249 -15.95 -23.17 -24.48
C GLU A 249 -14.46 -23.53 -24.51
N PHE A 250 -13.94 -24.00 -23.38
CA PHE A 250 -12.58 -24.50 -23.26
C PHE A 250 -12.60 -25.89 -22.65
N THR A 251 -11.56 -26.67 -22.93
CA THR A 251 -11.37 -28.00 -22.34
C THR A 251 -10.20 -27.95 -21.37
N LEU A 252 -10.39 -28.56 -20.20
CA LEU A 252 -9.32 -28.72 -19.23
C LEU A 252 -8.46 -29.92 -19.61
N THR A 253 -7.14 -29.71 -19.68
CA THR A 253 -6.18 -30.83 -19.75
C THR A 253 -6.10 -31.55 -18.40
N GLU A 254 -5.67 -32.80 -18.37
CA GLU A 254 -5.48 -33.54 -17.11
C GLU A 254 -4.53 -32.80 -16.15
N ALA A 255 -3.45 -32.20 -16.68
CA ALA A 255 -2.52 -31.39 -15.90
C ALA A 255 -3.20 -30.16 -15.26
N TRP A 256 -4.06 -29.46 -16.01
CA TRP A 256 -4.80 -28.32 -15.47
C TRP A 256 -5.82 -28.76 -14.41
N GLN A 257 -6.46 -29.92 -14.60
CA GLN A 257 -7.38 -30.47 -13.60
C GLN A 257 -6.67 -30.76 -12.28
N GLU A 258 -5.48 -31.38 -12.32
CA GLU A 258 -4.70 -31.69 -11.12
C GLU A 258 -4.28 -30.42 -10.36
N VAL A 259 -3.79 -29.40 -11.08
CA VAL A 259 -3.43 -28.10 -10.49
C VAL A 259 -4.64 -27.42 -9.85
N LEU A 260 -5.77 -27.37 -10.56
CA LEU A 260 -6.99 -26.74 -10.04
C LEU A 260 -7.59 -27.52 -8.86
N GLN A 261 -7.55 -28.85 -8.87
CA GLN A 261 -7.98 -29.67 -7.73
C GLN A 261 -7.10 -29.41 -6.51
N THR A 262 -5.78 -29.38 -6.68
CA THR A 262 -4.84 -29.05 -5.60
C THR A 262 -5.08 -27.64 -5.05
N PHE A 263 -5.34 -26.68 -5.94
CA PHE A 263 -5.67 -25.30 -5.57
C PHE A 263 -6.98 -25.18 -4.78
N LEU A 264 -8.02 -25.93 -5.16
CA LEU A 264 -9.30 -25.97 -4.45
C LEU A 264 -9.18 -26.69 -3.10
N ALA A 265 -8.45 -27.81 -3.04
CA ALA A 265 -8.30 -28.63 -1.84
C ALA A 265 -7.66 -27.88 -0.65
N ARG A 266 -6.82 -26.89 -0.94
CA ARG A 266 -6.23 -25.98 0.07
C ARG A 266 -7.10 -24.77 0.41
N GLY A 267 -8.32 -24.69 -0.11
CA GLY A 267 -9.26 -23.59 0.13
C GLY A 267 -9.17 -22.42 -0.87
N GLY A 268 -8.52 -22.61 -2.02
CA GLY A 268 -8.53 -21.62 -3.09
C GLY A 268 -9.93 -21.43 -3.69
N VAL A 269 -10.21 -20.23 -4.21
CA VAL A 269 -11.50 -19.88 -4.82
C VAL A 269 -11.35 -19.67 -6.33
N LEU A 270 -12.21 -20.32 -7.12
CA LEU A 270 -12.33 -20.09 -8.55
C LEU A 270 -13.52 -19.17 -8.85
N VAL A 271 -13.29 -18.12 -9.60
CA VAL A 271 -14.32 -17.22 -10.10
C VAL A 271 -14.33 -17.31 -11.61
N GLY A 272 -15.42 -17.86 -12.16
CA GLY A 272 -15.65 -17.91 -13.61
C GLY A 272 -16.41 -16.69 -14.11
N GLU A 273 -15.82 -15.93 -15.04
CA GLU A 273 -16.46 -14.83 -15.74
C GLU A 273 -16.70 -15.22 -17.21
N ILE A 274 -17.96 -15.19 -17.64
CA ILE A 274 -18.33 -15.47 -19.03
C ILE A 274 -18.56 -14.13 -19.75
N CYS A 275 -17.79 -13.86 -20.79
CA CYS A 275 -17.90 -12.62 -21.56
C CYS A 275 -18.56 -12.86 -22.92
N GLY A 276 -19.89 -12.70 -23.04
CA GLY A 276 -20.54 -12.80 -24.35
C GLY A 276 -21.95 -12.25 -24.34
N ALA A 277 -22.31 -11.46 -25.36
CA ALA A 277 -23.68 -11.02 -25.58
C ALA A 277 -24.55 -12.23 -25.96
N GLY A 278 -25.17 -12.87 -24.96
CA GLY A 278 -26.03 -14.04 -25.14
C GLY A 278 -25.49 -15.37 -24.60
N ALA A 279 -24.36 -15.36 -23.88
CA ALA A 279 -23.80 -16.58 -23.32
C ALA A 279 -24.69 -17.13 -22.19
N LYS A 280 -25.25 -18.33 -22.39
CA LYS A 280 -25.88 -19.11 -21.32
C LYS A 280 -24.79 -19.99 -20.71
N ALA A 281 -24.61 -19.93 -19.38
CA ALA A 281 -23.80 -20.92 -18.67
C ALA A 281 -24.36 -22.32 -18.99
N ALA A 282 -23.59 -23.15 -19.69
CA ALA A 282 -23.94 -24.55 -19.87
C ALA A 282 -23.87 -25.21 -18.49
N LYS A 283 -25.03 -25.58 -17.93
CA LYS A 283 -25.12 -26.46 -16.75
C LYS A 283 -24.72 -27.88 -17.18
N ALA A 284 -23.44 -28.10 -17.46
CA ALA A 284 -22.85 -29.41 -17.27
C ALA A 284 -22.07 -29.31 -15.95
N GLY A 285 -22.71 -29.69 -14.85
CA GLY A 285 -22.00 -29.81 -13.59
C GLY A 285 -20.92 -30.87 -13.77
N ALA A 286 -19.65 -30.47 -13.72
CA ALA A 286 -18.58 -31.41 -13.45
C ALA A 286 -18.83 -31.94 -12.02
N PRO A 287 -19.06 -33.25 -11.82
CA PRO A 287 -19.16 -33.78 -10.49
C PRO A 287 -17.77 -33.71 -9.87
N PHE A 288 -17.53 -32.70 -9.05
CA PHE A 288 -16.51 -32.82 -8.01
C PHE A 288 -17.09 -33.82 -7.00
N SER A 289 -16.70 -35.09 -7.14
CA SER A 289 -16.96 -36.09 -6.11
C SER A 289 -16.04 -35.81 -4.94
N ASP A 290 -16.61 -35.57 -3.77
CA ASP A 290 -15.86 -35.55 -2.51
C ASP A 290 -15.14 -36.90 -2.35
N SER A 291 -13.82 -36.86 -2.23
CA SER A 291 -12.96 -37.96 -1.78
C SER A 291 -12.19 -37.53 -0.56
#